data_AF-G7DT48-F1
#
_entry.id   AF-G7DT48-F1
#
_cell.length_a   1.000
_cell.length_b   1.000
_cell.length_c   1.000
_cell.angle_alpha   90.00
_cell.angle_beta   90.00
_cell.angle_gamma   90.00
#
_symmetry.space_group_name_H-M   'P 1'
#
loop_
_entity.id
_entity.type
_entity.pdbx_description
1 polymer ?
#
loop_
_entity_poly.entity_id
_entity_poly.type
_entity_poly.pdbx_seq_one_letter_code
_entity_poly.pdbx_strand_id
1 'polypeptide(L)'
;MPPKKAQPKPAASSKVAVDKSFGMKNKKGGKGQKTIATLQQQQAQAGKNKDDKAKERARELEAQRKLQEQKRQAEMAELFKPVQVAQKVPFGVDPKTILCSYFKAGHCEKGNKCKFSHDPNIERKAEKKDLYTDVRDKDETMENWDEEKLREVVMSKHGNLKTTTDIVCKHFIDAIEEAKYGFFWQCPSGDDCKYRHALPPGFVLKSQRKKDEEDEKKQEISLEEFLEVERHKIKGELTPVTADSFAEWKKNRMNQKDAEADLIRKTKQATASAGRTTGMSGRDLFELSPLHYEDSDEEDDGEDFDLARYRRETEDERDRAEKARIEALGGSVASIHIT
;
A
#
# COMPACT_ATOMS: atom_id res chain seq x y z
N MET A 1 -27.21 -51.92 -51.10
CA MET A 1 -26.53 -52.06 -52.42
C MET A 1 -25.52 -50.92 -52.58
N PRO A 2 -24.21 -51.19 -52.47
CA PRO A 2 -23.16 -50.20 -52.74
C PRO A 2 -22.61 -50.37 -54.18
N PRO A 3 -22.50 -49.30 -54.99
CA PRO A 3 -21.96 -49.40 -56.35
C PRO A 3 -20.42 -49.46 -56.37
N LYS A 4 -19.93 -50.33 -57.25
CA LYS A 4 -18.53 -50.73 -57.49
C LYS A 4 -17.67 -49.60 -58.06
N LYS A 5 -16.41 -49.54 -57.59
CA LYS A 5 -15.30 -48.70 -58.05
C LYS A 5 -14.97 -48.93 -59.54
N ALA A 6 -14.84 -47.85 -60.31
CA ALA A 6 -14.23 -47.83 -61.63
C ALA A 6 -12.78 -47.31 -61.53
N GLN A 7 -11.86 -48.06 -62.14
CA GLN A 7 -10.42 -47.79 -62.23
C GLN A 7 -10.13 -46.66 -63.24
N PRO A 8 -9.17 -45.75 -62.99
CA PRO A 8 -8.73 -44.75 -63.96
C PRO A 8 -7.70 -45.33 -64.96
N LYS A 9 -7.89 -45.01 -66.25
CA LYS A 9 -6.97 -45.33 -67.36
C LYS A 9 -5.73 -44.40 -67.33
N PRO A 10 -4.52 -44.89 -67.71
CA PRO A 10 -3.30 -44.08 -67.70
C PRO A 10 -3.28 -43.05 -68.85
N ALA A 11 -2.92 -41.81 -68.52
CA ALA A 11 -2.73 -40.71 -69.46
C ALA A 11 -1.44 -40.88 -70.27
N ALA A 12 -1.51 -40.49 -71.55
CA ALA A 12 -0.43 -40.57 -72.52
C ALA A 12 0.83 -39.78 -72.09
N SER A 13 2.00 -40.37 -72.38
CA SER A 13 3.32 -39.84 -72.06
C SER A 13 3.60 -38.52 -72.79
N SER A 14 3.90 -37.47 -72.05
CA SER A 14 4.52 -36.25 -72.58
C SER A 14 5.93 -36.58 -73.08
N LYS A 15 6.30 -36.07 -74.25
CA LYS A 15 7.65 -36.17 -74.81
C LYS A 15 8.67 -35.74 -73.73
N VAL A 16 9.56 -36.66 -73.38
CA VAL A 16 10.65 -36.45 -72.43
C VAL A 16 11.43 -35.19 -72.80
N ALA A 17 11.46 -34.20 -71.92
CA ALA A 17 12.31 -33.03 -72.08
C ALA A 17 13.77 -33.49 -72.10
N VAL A 18 14.40 -33.50 -73.27
CA VAL A 18 15.80 -33.93 -73.42
C VAL A 18 16.70 -32.94 -72.68
N ASP A 19 17.33 -33.44 -71.61
CA ASP A 19 18.25 -32.68 -70.78
C ASP A 19 19.56 -32.39 -71.54
N LYS A 20 19.64 -31.18 -72.11
CA LYS A 20 20.83 -30.66 -72.81
C LYS A 20 22.09 -30.58 -71.93
N SER A 21 21.98 -30.77 -70.61
CA SER A 21 23.13 -30.83 -69.71
C SER A 21 23.70 -32.24 -69.51
N PHE A 22 23.01 -33.30 -69.97
CA PHE A 22 23.35 -34.71 -69.69
C PHE A 22 24.78 -35.11 -70.08
N GLY A 23 25.33 -34.58 -71.18
CA GLY A 23 26.70 -34.88 -71.63
C GLY A 23 27.82 -34.08 -70.95
N MET A 24 27.49 -33.04 -70.16
CA MET A 24 28.47 -32.11 -69.60
C MET A 24 28.70 -32.31 -68.09
N LYS A 25 27.81 -33.07 -67.43
CA LYS A 25 27.80 -33.35 -65.97
C LYS A 25 29.04 -34.06 -65.44
N ASN A 26 29.82 -34.71 -66.31
CA ASN A 26 31.04 -35.44 -65.93
C ASN A 26 32.32 -34.56 -65.95
N LYS A 27 32.20 -33.26 -66.28
CA LYS A 27 33.33 -32.33 -66.37
C LYS A 27 33.54 -31.62 -65.01
N LYS A 28 34.45 -32.15 -64.18
CA LYS A 28 34.80 -31.63 -62.82
C LYS A 28 35.54 -30.27 -62.79
N GLY A 29 35.38 -29.44 -63.82
CA GLY A 29 35.99 -28.11 -63.87
C GLY A 29 34.99 -27.02 -63.47
N GLY A 30 35.41 -26.07 -62.63
CA GLY A 30 34.54 -24.96 -62.18
C GLY A 30 33.93 -24.14 -63.33
N LYS A 31 34.60 -24.06 -64.49
CA LYS A 31 34.04 -23.46 -65.71
C LYS A 31 32.87 -24.28 -66.27
N GLY A 32 32.98 -25.63 -66.30
CA GLY A 32 31.92 -26.53 -66.77
C GLY A 32 30.71 -26.57 -65.86
N GLN A 33 30.90 -26.55 -64.53
CA GLN A 33 29.80 -26.43 -63.58
C GLN A 33 29.04 -25.10 -63.73
N LYS A 34 29.75 -23.98 -63.93
CA LYS A 34 29.12 -22.69 -64.21
C LYS A 34 28.31 -22.73 -65.51
N THR A 35 28.83 -23.33 -66.59
CA THR A 35 28.07 -23.47 -67.84
C THR A 35 26.82 -24.32 -67.66
N ILE A 36 26.89 -25.41 -66.89
CA ILE A 36 25.73 -26.28 -66.59
C ILE A 36 24.67 -25.51 -65.79
N ALA A 37 25.08 -24.74 -64.77
CA ALA A 37 24.18 -23.91 -63.99
C ALA A 37 23.50 -22.83 -64.85
N THR A 38 24.25 -22.16 -65.73
CA THR A 38 23.67 -21.19 -66.68
C THR A 38 22.71 -21.85 -67.67
N LEU A 39 23.03 -23.05 -68.17
CA LEU A 39 22.15 -23.80 -69.08
C LEU A 39 20.85 -24.23 -68.40
N GLN A 40 20.95 -24.72 -67.16
CA GLN A 40 19.79 -25.09 -66.34
C GLN A 40 18.94 -23.87 -65.98
N GLN A 41 19.56 -22.72 -65.68
CA GLN A 41 18.86 -21.47 -65.42
C GLN A 41 18.16 -20.95 -66.69
N GLN A 42 18.78 -21.05 -67.86
CA GLN A 42 18.14 -20.72 -69.14
C GLN A 42 16.99 -21.67 -69.46
N GLN A 43 17.13 -22.97 -69.20
CA GLN A 43 16.05 -23.95 -69.38
C GLN A 43 14.88 -23.70 -68.42
N ALA A 44 15.14 -23.36 -67.16
CA ALA A 44 14.10 -23.02 -66.17
C ALA A 44 13.36 -21.72 -66.51
N GLN A 45 13.96 -20.83 -67.29
CA GLN A 45 13.35 -19.59 -67.76
C GLN A 45 12.67 -19.71 -69.13
N ALA A 46 13.00 -20.75 -69.91
CA ALA A 46 12.39 -21.01 -71.21
C ALA A 46 11.00 -21.66 -71.02
N GLY A 47 9.94 -20.96 -71.44
CA GLY A 47 8.56 -21.47 -71.40
C GLY A 47 7.65 -20.87 -70.32
N LYS A 48 8.16 -20.00 -69.44
CA LYS A 48 7.31 -19.23 -68.50
C LYS A 48 6.84 -17.94 -69.16
N ASN A 49 5.53 -17.72 -69.25
CA ASN A 49 4.95 -16.47 -69.74
C ASN A 49 5.28 -15.30 -68.78
N LYS A 50 5.27 -14.05 -69.28
CA LYS A 50 5.55 -12.85 -68.45
C LYS A 50 4.61 -12.77 -67.24
N ASP A 51 3.35 -13.18 -67.41
CA ASP A 51 2.34 -13.22 -66.34
C ASP A 51 2.65 -14.27 -65.26
N ASP A 52 3.17 -15.45 -65.62
CA ASP A 52 3.54 -16.48 -64.64
C ASP A 52 4.74 -16.05 -63.79
N LYS A 53 5.73 -15.38 -64.40
CA LYS A 53 6.86 -14.78 -63.67
C LYS A 53 6.43 -13.60 -62.78
N ALA A 54 5.36 -12.89 -63.12
CA ALA A 54 4.80 -11.85 -62.28
C ALA A 54 4.06 -12.45 -61.06
N LYS A 55 3.30 -13.52 -61.27
CA LYS A 55 2.58 -14.24 -60.21
C LYS A 55 3.51 -14.96 -59.22
N GLU A 56 4.62 -15.52 -59.70
CA GLU A 56 5.66 -16.16 -58.85
C GLU A 56 6.37 -15.12 -57.97
N ARG A 57 6.78 -13.98 -58.55
CA ARG A 57 7.36 -12.85 -57.79
C ARG A 57 6.39 -12.25 -56.78
N ALA A 58 5.10 -12.15 -57.11
CA ALA A 58 4.09 -11.66 -56.18
C ALA A 58 3.91 -12.60 -54.96
N ARG A 59 3.92 -13.92 -55.17
CA ARG A 59 3.88 -14.91 -54.08
C ARG A 59 5.13 -14.88 -53.21
N GLU A 60 6.30 -14.71 -53.81
CA GLU A 60 7.56 -14.61 -53.09
C GLU A 60 7.65 -13.33 -52.25
N LEU A 61 7.17 -12.20 -52.78
CA LEU A 61 7.02 -10.93 -52.03
C LEU A 61 6.02 -11.06 -50.87
N GLU A 62 4.89 -11.73 -51.07
CA GLU A 62 3.91 -11.96 -50.00
C GLU A 62 4.47 -12.90 -48.91
N ALA A 63 5.20 -13.95 -49.30
CA ALA A 63 5.87 -14.85 -48.37
C ALA A 63 6.96 -14.13 -47.56
N GLN A 64 7.75 -13.27 -48.20
CA GLN A 64 8.74 -12.43 -47.52
C GLN A 64 8.07 -11.46 -46.55
N ARG A 65 6.96 -10.80 -46.94
CA ARG A 65 6.21 -9.90 -46.07
C ARG A 65 5.62 -10.62 -44.86
N LYS A 66 5.09 -11.84 -45.03
CA LYS A 66 4.59 -12.68 -43.91
C LYS A 66 5.72 -13.08 -42.97
N LEU A 67 6.87 -13.48 -43.50
CA LEU A 67 8.03 -13.82 -42.68
C LEU A 67 8.55 -12.60 -41.90
N GLN A 68 8.56 -11.42 -42.52
CA GLN A 68 9.02 -10.19 -41.89
C GLN A 68 8.05 -9.74 -40.77
N GLU A 69 6.74 -9.89 -40.97
CA GLU A 69 5.75 -9.61 -39.93
C GLU A 69 5.84 -10.62 -38.77
N GLN A 70 6.05 -11.91 -39.06
CA GLN A 70 6.30 -12.91 -38.01
C GLN A 70 7.56 -12.61 -37.20
N LYS A 71 8.64 -12.17 -37.86
CA LYS A 71 9.86 -11.72 -37.17
C LYS A 71 9.61 -10.49 -36.32
N ARG A 72 8.89 -9.49 -36.83
CA ARG A 72 8.51 -8.29 -36.07
C ARG A 72 7.66 -8.62 -34.85
N GLN A 73 6.71 -9.54 -34.98
CA GLN A 73 5.89 -10.03 -33.86
C GLN A 73 6.72 -10.78 -32.82
N ALA A 74 7.68 -11.61 -33.26
CA ALA A 74 8.61 -12.29 -32.36
C ALA A 74 9.53 -11.31 -31.61
N GLU A 75 10.06 -10.30 -32.30
CA GLU A 75 10.88 -9.23 -31.69
C GLU A 75 10.06 -8.38 -30.69
N MET A 76 8.81 -8.06 -31.02
CA MET A 76 7.90 -7.38 -30.08
C MET A 76 7.64 -8.24 -28.85
N ALA A 77 7.31 -9.53 -29.03
CA ALA A 77 7.10 -10.45 -27.92
C ALA A 77 8.34 -10.62 -27.05
N GLU A 78 9.54 -10.53 -27.63
CA GLU A 78 10.79 -10.54 -26.90
C GLU A 78 11.03 -9.25 -26.10
N LEU A 79 10.71 -8.09 -26.68
CA LEU A 79 10.84 -6.80 -26.01
C LEU A 79 9.89 -6.66 -24.81
N PHE A 80 8.70 -7.28 -24.87
CA PHE A 80 7.73 -7.30 -23.77
C PHE A 80 8.01 -8.36 -22.71
N LYS A 81 9.10 -9.14 -22.80
CA LYS A 81 9.50 -10.04 -21.71
C LYS A 81 9.90 -9.19 -20.48
N PRO A 82 9.24 -9.36 -19.32
CA PRO A 82 9.54 -8.54 -18.15
C PRO A 82 10.99 -8.75 -17.70
N VAL A 83 11.66 -7.63 -17.39
CA VAL A 83 13.05 -7.63 -16.90
C VAL A 83 13.14 -8.48 -15.64
N GLN A 84 13.99 -9.51 -15.72
CA GLN A 84 14.17 -10.54 -14.71
C GLN A 84 14.95 -9.99 -13.50
N VAL A 85 14.23 -9.46 -12.50
CA VAL A 85 14.83 -9.05 -11.23
C VAL A 85 15.17 -10.29 -10.40
N ALA A 86 16.43 -10.41 -9.99
CA ALA A 86 16.88 -11.50 -9.12
C ALA A 86 16.11 -11.46 -7.78
N GLN A 87 15.39 -12.54 -7.49
CA GLN A 87 14.66 -12.74 -6.23
C GLN A 87 15.63 -12.71 -5.04
N LYS A 88 15.51 -11.67 -4.20
CA LYS A 88 16.32 -11.51 -2.99
C LYS A 88 15.76 -12.41 -1.88
N VAL A 89 16.64 -13.13 -1.19
CA VAL A 89 16.29 -14.02 -0.08
C VAL A 89 16.70 -13.36 1.23
N PRO A 90 15.80 -13.23 2.22
CA PRO A 90 16.15 -12.77 3.56
C PRO A 90 17.21 -13.68 4.20
N PHE A 91 18.08 -13.12 5.02
CA PHE A 91 19.14 -13.87 5.71
C PHE A 91 18.53 -14.93 6.64
N GLY A 92 18.98 -16.19 6.52
CA GLY A 92 18.52 -17.31 7.36
C GLY A 92 17.34 -18.13 6.81
N VAL A 93 16.78 -17.81 5.64
CA VAL A 93 15.71 -18.60 5.01
C VAL A 93 16.28 -19.47 3.89
N ASP A 94 15.98 -20.77 3.92
CA ASP A 94 16.40 -21.70 2.87
C ASP A 94 15.74 -21.33 1.54
N PRO A 95 16.52 -21.02 0.48
CA PRO A 95 15.99 -20.58 -0.82
C PRO A 95 14.99 -21.56 -1.46
N LYS A 96 15.10 -22.85 -1.12
CA LYS A 96 14.24 -23.92 -1.62
C LYS A 96 12.87 -23.98 -0.93
N THR A 97 12.66 -23.20 0.13
CA THR A 97 11.34 -23.02 0.75
C THR A 97 10.53 -21.92 0.08
N ILE A 98 11.12 -21.20 -0.87
CA ILE A 98 10.49 -20.09 -1.57
C ILE A 98 10.21 -20.51 -3.01
N LEU A 99 9.01 -20.21 -3.51
CA LEU A 99 8.64 -20.44 -4.91
C LEU A 99 9.53 -19.60 -5.83
N CYS A 100 10.05 -20.23 -6.88
CA CYS A 100 10.86 -19.59 -7.91
C CYS A 100 10.01 -18.60 -8.71
N SER A 101 10.38 -17.32 -8.68
CA SER A 101 9.70 -16.27 -9.46
C SER A 101 9.71 -16.57 -10.97
N TYR A 102 10.80 -17.17 -11.47
CA TYR A 102 10.93 -17.56 -12.87
C TYR A 102 10.06 -18.76 -13.25
N PHE A 103 9.85 -19.68 -12.31
CA PHE A 103 8.97 -20.81 -12.53
C PHE A 103 7.52 -20.36 -12.56
N LYS A 104 7.15 -19.47 -11.64
CA LYS A 104 5.84 -18.80 -11.63
C LYS A 104 5.57 -18.04 -12.94
N ALA A 105 6.59 -17.37 -13.48
CA ALA A 105 6.51 -16.69 -14.77
C ALA A 105 6.62 -17.64 -15.99
N GLY A 106 6.82 -18.95 -15.80
CA GLY A 106 6.95 -19.94 -16.87
C GLY A 106 8.26 -19.90 -17.67
N HIS A 107 9.26 -19.15 -17.21
CA HIS A 107 10.53 -18.91 -17.93
C HIS A 107 11.76 -19.38 -17.13
N CYS A 108 11.62 -20.38 -16.25
CA CYS A 108 12.75 -20.90 -15.48
C CYS A 108 13.57 -21.92 -16.28
N GLU A 109 14.75 -21.52 -16.76
CA GLU A 109 15.68 -22.41 -17.48
C GLU A 109 16.39 -23.42 -16.57
N LYS A 110 16.36 -23.21 -15.25
CA LYS A 110 17.13 -24.00 -14.28
C LYS A 110 16.45 -25.32 -13.90
N GLY A 111 15.17 -25.50 -14.23
CA GLY A 111 14.42 -26.73 -13.94
C GLY A 111 14.61 -27.21 -12.50
N ASN A 112 14.85 -28.52 -12.31
CA ASN A 112 15.07 -29.12 -10.99
C ASN A 112 16.35 -28.68 -10.28
N LYS A 113 17.28 -28.02 -10.97
CA LYS A 113 18.52 -27.47 -10.40
C LYS A 113 18.34 -26.01 -9.95
N CYS A 114 17.12 -25.48 -10.00
CA CYS A 114 16.84 -24.15 -9.51
C CYS A 114 17.11 -24.06 -8.00
N LYS A 115 17.72 -22.95 -7.57
CA LYS A 115 17.95 -22.61 -6.16
C LYS A 115 16.62 -22.46 -5.38
N PHE A 116 15.55 -22.12 -6.10
CA PHE A 116 14.20 -21.89 -5.59
C PHE A 116 13.28 -23.06 -5.95
N SER A 117 12.20 -23.25 -5.20
CA SER A 117 11.28 -24.36 -5.44
C SER A 117 10.39 -24.15 -6.66
N HIS A 118 10.03 -25.25 -7.32
CA HIS A 118 9.08 -25.32 -8.42
C HIS A 118 7.76 -26.01 -8.01
N ASP A 119 7.48 -26.13 -6.71
CA ASP A 119 6.22 -26.68 -6.20
C ASP A 119 5.19 -25.54 -6.00
N PRO A 120 4.10 -25.49 -6.79
CA PRO A 120 3.04 -24.48 -6.65
C PRO A 120 2.39 -24.46 -5.26
N ASN A 121 2.47 -25.54 -4.49
CA ASN A 121 1.86 -25.64 -3.16
C ASN A 121 2.57 -24.81 -2.10
N ILE A 122 3.80 -24.37 -2.35
CA ILE A 122 4.54 -23.51 -1.44
C ILE A 122 3.92 -22.12 -1.35
N GLU A 123 3.34 -21.62 -2.44
CA GLU A 123 2.68 -20.30 -2.46
C GLU A 123 1.36 -20.30 -1.68
N ARG A 124 0.59 -21.40 -1.73
CA ARG A 124 -0.65 -21.53 -0.94
C ARG A 124 -0.41 -21.52 0.57
N LYS A 125 0.76 -21.97 1.03
CA LYS A 125 1.17 -21.88 2.44
C LYS A 125 1.58 -20.46 2.86
N ALA A 126 1.74 -19.54 1.90
CA ALA A 126 2.12 -18.16 2.14
C ALA A 126 0.93 -17.18 2.10
N GLU A 127 -0.29 -17.63 1.77
CA GLU A 127 -1.47 -16.78 1.88
C GLU A 127 -1.71 -16.45 3.36
N LYS A 128 -1.52 -15.17 3.68
CA LYS A 128 -1.72 -14.64 5.03
C LYS A 128 -3.20 -14.75 5.37
N LYS A 129 -3.50 -15.37 6.50
CA LYS A 129 -4.82 -15.39 7.10
C LYS A 129 -5.28 -13.94 7.30
N ASP A 130 -6.43 -13.59 6.73
CA ASP A 130 -6.98 -12.24 6.81
C ASP A 130 -7.31 -11.88 8.27
N LEU A 131 -6.85 -10.71 8.71
CA LEU A 131 -6.87 -10.26 10.10
C LEU A 131 -8.27 -9.82 10.55
N TYR A 132 -9.13 -9.49 9.60
CA TYR A 132 -10.44 -8.90 9.83
C TYR A 132 -11.61 -9.87 9.63
N THR A 133 -11.34 -11.07 9.09
CA THR A 133 -12.36 -12.10 8.89
C THR A 133 -12.07 -13.32 9.77
N ASP A 134 -13.02 -13.68 10.64
CA ASP A 134 -12.93 -14.93 11.40
C ASP A 134 -13.23 -16.09 10.43
N VAL A 135 -12.42 -17.16 10.47
CA VAL A 135 -12.60 -18.32 9.58
C VAL A 135 -13.93 -19.02 9.86
N ARG A 136 -14.46 -18.89 11.08
CA ARG A 136 -15.74 -19.48 11.48
C ARG A 136 -16.95 -18.82 10.79
N ASP A 137 -16.81 -17.60 10.29
CA ASP A 137 -17.92 -16.89 9.64
C ASP A 137 -18.11 -17.28 8.16
N LYS A 138 -17.10 -17.88 7.52
CA LYS A 138 -17.11 -18.12 6.06
C LYS A 138 -18.01 -19.27 5.61
N ASP A 139 -18.46 -20.14 6.52
CA ASP A 139 -19.14 -21.39 6.17
C ASP A 139 -20.63 -21.44 6.56
N GLU A 140 -21.24 -20.37 7.06
CA GLU A 140 -22.60 -20.43 7.67
C GLU A 140 -23.67 -19.51 7.05
N THR A 141 -23.73 -19.39 5.72
CA THR A 141 -24.90 -18.78 5.06
C THR A 141 -26.12 -19.71 5.11
N MET A 142 -27.28 -19.19 5.54
CA MET A 142 -28.56 -19.93 5.70
C MET A 142 -29.01 -20.76 4.48
N GLU A 143 -28.51 -20.44 3.27
CA GLU A 143 -28.80 -21.17 2.03
C GLU A 143 -28.13 -22.56 1.96
N ASN A 144 -27.08 -22.81 2.75
CA ASN A 144 -26.33 -24.08 2.75
C ASN A 144 -26.65 -24.99 3.95
N TRP A 145 -27.76 -24.73 4.67
CA TRP A 145 -28.12 -25.50 5.86
C TRP A 145 -29.03 -26.69 5.50
N ASP A 146 -28.56 -27.90 5.80
CA ASP A 146 -29.36 -29.12 5.67
C ASP A 146 -30.44 -29.22 6.78
N GLU A 147 -31.51 -29.98 6.52
CA GLU A 147 -32.66 -30.23 7.43
C GLU A 147 -32.24 -30.67 8.84
N GLU A 148 -31.14 -31.43 8.95
CA GLU A 148 -30.59 -31.91 10.23
C GLU A 148 -29.93 -30.78 11.03
N LYS A 149 -29.16 -29.90 10.37
CA LYS A 149 -28.57 -28.69 10.97
C LYS A 149 -29.66 -27.70 11.38
N LEU A 150 -30.75 -27.62 10.63
CA LEU A 150 -31.93 -26.83 10.97
C LEU A 150 -32.60 -27.32 12.27
N ARG A 151 -32.74 -28.64 12.43
CA ARG A 151 -33.29 -29.24 13.67
C ARG A 151 -32.36 -29.04 14.87
N GLU A 152 -31.06 -29.15 14.68
CA GLU A 152 -30.07 -28.89 15.74
C GLU A 152 -30.09 -27.43 16.21
N VAL A 153 -30.25 -26.48 15.28
CA VAL A 153 -30.38 -25.05 15.61
C VAL A 153 -31.71 -24.77 16.35
N VAL A 154 -32.82 -25.38 15.93
CA VAL A 154 -34.11 -25.26 16.64
C VAL A 154 -34.04 -25.85 18.06
N MET A 155 -33.37 -26.99 18.24
CA MET A 155 -33.17 -27.62 19.56
C MET A 155 -32.22 -26.81 20.44
N SER A 156 -31.17 -26.22 19.87
CA SER A 156 -30.21 -25.39 20.61
C SER A 156 -30.76 -24.01 20.99
N LYS A 157 -31.77 -23.47 20.27
CA LYS A 157 -32.50 -22.26 20.71
C LYS A 157 -33.30 -22.45 22.01
N HIS A 158 -33.61 -23.69 22.38
CA HIS A 158 -34.28 -24.02 23.64
C HIS A 158 -33.31 -24.42 24.77
N GLY A 159 -31.99 -24.45 24.52
CA GLY A 159 -30.94 -24.72 25.50
C GLY A 159 -30.05 -23.51 25.77
N ASN A 160 -29.18 -23.61 26.79
CA ASN A 160 -28.27 -22.53 27.19
C ASN A 160 -27.29 -22.22 26.03
N LEU A 161 -27.63 -21.21 25.23
CA LEU A 161 -26.95 -20.87 23.98
C LEU A 161 -25.48 -20.58 24.26
N LYS A 162 -24.56 -21.28 23.59
CA LYS A 162 -23.12 -20.96 23.63
C LYS A 162 -22.98 -19.52 23.12
N THR A 163 -22.77 -18.58 24.04
CA THR A 163 -22.63 -17.15 23.73
C THR A 163 -21.26 -16.92 23.10
N THR A 164 -21.16 -17.03 21.77
CA THR A 164 -20.04 -16.43 21.05
C THR A 164 -20.13 -14.92 21.28
N THR A 165 -19.08 -14.36 21.87
CA THR A 165 -19.04 -12.92 22.17
C THR A 165 -18.32 -12.19 21.05
N ASP A 166 -18.83 -11.03 20.64
CA ASP A 166 -18.16 -10.12 19.70
C ASP A 166 -16.86 -9.51 20.25
N ILE A 167 -16.54 -9.81 21.52
CA ILE A 167 -15.30 -9.44 22.17
C ILE A 167 -14.15 -10.23 21.54
N VAL A 168 -13.08 -9.52 21.18
CA VAL A 168 -11.87 -10.06 20.57
C VAL A 168 -11.11 -10.92 21.59
N CYS A 169 -10.59 -12.07 21.15
CA CYS A 169 -9.78 -12.95 21.98
C CYS A 169 -8.47 -12.25 22.39
N LYS A 170 -8.14 -12.29 23.68
CA LYS A 170 -6.89 -11.71 24.21
C LYS A 170 -5.65 -12.37 23.58
N HIS A 171 -5.64 -13.70 23.47
CA HIS A 171 -4.53 -14.44 22.86
C HIS A 171 -4.33 -14.10 21.38
N PHE A 172 -5.41 -13.72 20.69
CA PHE A 172 -5.34 -13.26 19.31
C PHE A 172 -4.67 -11.87 19.23
N ILE A 173 -5.05 -10.92 20.10
CA ILE A 173 -4.39 -9.61 20.18
C ILE A 173 -2.90 -9.78 20.48
N ASP A 174 -2.56 -10.59 21.49
CA ASP A 174 -1.16 -10.85 21.87
C ASP A 174 -0.37 -11.49 20.70
N ALA A 175 -0.96 -12.45 19.98
CA ALA A 175 -0.31 -13.10 18.85
C ALA A 175 -0.08 -12.16 17.65
N ILE A 176 -0.96 -11.17 17.44
CA ILE A 176 -0.76 -10.17 16.39
C ILE A 176 0.27 -9.14 16.84
N GLU A 177 0.24 -8.69 18.09
CA GLU A 177 1.25 -7.78 18.65
C GLU A 177 2.66 -8.40 18.60
N GLU A 178 2.78 -9.71 18.82
CA GLU A 178 4.03 -10.47 18.71
C GLU A 178 4.37 -10.91 17.26
N ALA A 179 3.54 -10.57 16.27
CA ALA A 179 3.67 -11.00 14.87
C ALA A 179 3.74 -12.53 14.67
N LYS A 180 3.19 -13.30 15.61
CA LYS A 180 3.10 -14.78 15.58
C LYS A 180 1.78 -15.28 14.98
N TYR A 181 0.81 -14.40 14.77
CA TYR A 181 -0.44 -14.72 14.10
C TYR A 181 -0.20 -15.05 12.61
N GLY A 182 -0.62 -16.25 12.17
CA GLY A 182 -0.37 -16.74 10.82
C GLY A 182 -1.03 -18.10 10.54
N PHE A 183 -0.59 -18.75 9.47
CA PHE A 183 -1.20 -19.99 8.95
C PHE A 183 -1.27 -21.15 9.96
N PHE A 184 -0.31 -21.23 10.90
CA PHE A 184 -0.27 -22.29 11.92
C PHE A 184 -0.67 -21.81 13.32
N TRP A 185 -1.15 -20.58 13.47
CA TRP A 185 -1.55 -20.07 14.78
C TRP A 185 -2.91 -20.66 15.18
N GLN A 186 -2.92 -21.37 16.30
CA GLN A 186 -4.11 -21.88 16.97
C GLN A 186 -4.27 -21.17 18.30
N CYS A 187 -5.51 -20.80 18.63
CA CYS A 187 -5.79 -20.20 19.93
C CYS A 187 -5.50 -21.22 21.04
N PRO A 188 -4.82 -20.84 22.13
CA PRO A 188 -4.63 -21.71 23.29
C PRO A 188 -5.94 -22.22 23.91
N SER A 189 -7.06 -21.52 23.66
CA SER A 189 -8.41 -21.94 24.05
C SER A 189 -9.08 -22.90 23.07
N GLY A 190 -8.40 -23.29 21.97
CA GLY A 190 -8.91 -24.16 20.92
C GLY A 190 -9.70 -23.44 19.82
N ASP A 191 -10.21 -24.22 18.87
CA ASP A 191 -11.06 -23.73 17.76
C ASP A 191 -12.44 -23.25 18.25
N ASP A 192 -12.89 -23.75 19.40
CA ASP A 192 -14.14 -23.36 20.10
C ASP A 192 -13.94 -22.16 21.05
N CYS A 193 -13.00 -21.25 20.76
CA CYS A 193 -12.81 -20.07 21.59
C CYS A 193 -14.10 -19.22 21.64
N LYS A 194 -14.57 -18.91 22.86
CA LYS A 194 -15.77 -18.06 23.08
C LYS A 194 -15.63 -16.66 22.47
N TYR A 195 -14.39 -16.19 22.32
CA TYR A 195 -14.03 -14.87 21.82
C TYR A 195 -13.72 -14.91 20.32
N ARG A 196 -13.86 -13.76 19.66
CA ARG A 196 -13.68 -13.63 18.21
C ARG A 196 -12.20 -13.54 17.83
N HIS A 197 -11.78 -14.24 16.77
CA HIS A 197 -10.40 -14.25 16.24
C HIS A 197 -10.27 -13.34 15.01
N ALA A 198 -10.84 -12.14 15.10
CA ALA A 198 -10.78 -11.11 14.08
C ALA A 198 -10.73 -9.73 14.75
N LEU A 199 -9.99 -8.80 14.16
CA LEU A 199 -9.95 -7.43 14.65
C LEU A 199 -11.26 -6.71 14.28
N PRO A 200 -11.86 -5.94 15.20
CA PRO A 200 -12.98 -5.07 14.89
C PRO A 200 -12.56 -4.03 13.85
N PRO A 201 -13.48 -3.62 12.95
CA PRO A 201 -13.19 -2.58 11.97
C PRO A 201 -12.78 -1.29 12.69
N GLY A 202 -11.61 -0.75 12.36
CA GLY A 202 -11.06 0.46 12.96
C GLY A 202 -10.18 0.26 14.20
N PHE A 203 -9.97 -0.98 14.68
CA PHE A 203 -9.04 -1.24 15.77
C PHE A 203 -7.58 -1.16 15.28
N VAL A 204 -6.84 -0.15 15.73
CA VAL A 204 -5.41 0.02 15.45
C VAL A 204 -4.59 -0.57 16.60
N LEU A 205 -3.64 -1.46 16.27
CA LEU A 205 -2.75 -2.07 17.26
C LEU A 205 -1.90 -1.02 17.97
N LYS A 206 -1.53 -1.28 19.22
CA LYS A 206 -0.66 -0.40 20.01
C LYS A 206 0.71 -0.20 19.34
N SER A 207 1.26 -1.25 18.73
CA SER A 207 2.52 -1.18 17.97
C SER A 207 2.40 -0.26 16.75
N GLN A 208 1.28 -0.37 16.02
CA GLN A 208 1.03 0.49 14.86
C GLN A 208 0.82 1.94 15.27
N ARG A 209 0.04 2.21 16.33
CA ARG A 209 -0.14 3.56 16.86
C ARG A 209 1.18 4.22 17.25
N LYS A 210 2.06 3.51 17.96
CA LYS A 210 3.39 4.03 18.31
C LYS A 210 4.24 4.34 17.08
N LYS A 211 4.17 3.49 16.07
CA LYS A 211 4.87 3.72 14.81
C LYS A 211 4.34 4.95 14.08
N ASP A 212 3.01 5.10 13.99
CA ASP A 212 2.39 6.26 13.37
C ASP A 212 2.77 7.55 14.14
N GLU A 213 2.74 7.53 15.47
CA GLU A 213 3.20 8.65 16.32
C GLU A 213 4.70 8.96 16.14
N GLU A 214 5.55 7.96 15.96
CA GLU A 214 6.98 8.15 15.67
C GLU A 214 7.22 8.70 14.26
N ASP A 215 6.44 8.25 13.28
CA ASP A 215 6.52 8.72 11.91
C ASP A 215 5.99 10.17 11.82
N GLU A 216 4.91 10.53 12.53
CA GLU A 216 4.46 11.92 12.68
C GLU A 216 5.54 12.82 13.28
N LYS A 217 6.20 12.40 14.36
CA LYS A 217 7.34 13.14 14.95
C LYS A 217 8.53 13.27 14.02
N LYS A 218 8.75 12.34 13.10
CA LYS A 218 9.79 12.45 12.06
C LYS A 218 9.37 13.36 10.92
N GLN A 219 8.08 13.49 10.66
CA GLN A 219 7.51 14.39 9.66
C GLN A 219 7.36 15.82 10.18
N GLU A 220 7.43 16.04 11.50
CA GLU A 220 7.67 17.37 12.07
C GLU A 220 9.03 17.86 11.59
N ILE A 221 9.00 18.60 10.48
CA ILE A 221 10.13 19.30 9.89
C ILE A 221 10.79 20.11 11.01
N SER A 222 12.11 19.98 11.16
CA SER A 222 12.82 20.73 12.19
C SER A 222 12.61 22.24 11.94
N LEU A 223 12.63 23.04 13.00
CA LEU A 223 12.45 24.50 12.89
C LEU A 223 13.41 25.11 11.86
N GLU A 224 14.62 24.58 11.76
CA GLU A 224 15.65 24.98 10.82
C GLU A 224 15.26 24.68 9.37
N GLU A 225 14.79 23.47 9.08
CA GLU A 225 14.39 23.08 7.72
C GLU A 225 13.13 23.84 7.28
N PHE A 226 12.20 24.09 8.19
CA PHE A 226 11.06 24.99 7.93
C PHE A 226 11.52 26.43 7.60
N LEU A 227 12.46 26.99 8.38
CA LEU A 227 13.01 28.31 8.15
C LEU A 227 13.78 28.40 6.82
N GLU A 228 14.51 27.37 6.42
CA GLU A 228 15.22 27.31 5.13
C GLU A 228 14.25 27.30 3.95
N VAL A 229 13.17 26.52 4.05
CA VAL A 229 12.10 26.49 3.04
C VAL A 229 11.42 27.85 2.91
N GLU A 230 11.00 28.47 4.03
CA GLU A 230 10.36 29.78 4.02
C GLU A 230 11.31 30.88 3.54
N ARG A 231 12.59 30.85 3.92
CA ARG A 231 13.60 31.80 3.41
C ARG A 231 13.75 31.71 1.89
N HIS A 232 13.70 30.50 1.32
CA HIS A 232 13.78 30.34 -0.14
C HIS A 232 12.49 30.77 -0.86
N LYS A 233 11.34 30.75 -0.17
CA LYS A 233 10.07 31.28 -0.69
C LYS A 233 10.03 32.80 -0.71
N ILE A 234 10.68 33.47 0.23
CA ILE A 234 10.79 34.94 0.27
C ILE A 234 11.72 35.40 -0.87
N LYS A 235 11.13 35.69 -2.04
CA LYS A 235 11.80 36.28 -3.21
C LYS A 235 11.20 37.66 -3.47
N GLY A 236 11.97 38.73 -3.32
CA GLY A 236 11.52 40.10 -3.58
C GLY A 236 12.36 41.18 -2.89
N GLU A 237 11.91 42.44 -2.99
CA GLU A 237 12.50 43.58 -2.28
C GLU A 237 12.16 43.49 -0.78
N LEU A 238 13.19 43.31 0.06
CA LEU A 238 13.02 43.17 1.50
C LEU A 238 13.09 44.55 2.17
N THR A 239 12.15 44.84 3.07
CA THR A 239 12.20 46.03 3.91
C THR A 239 13.29 45.87 4.98
N PRO A 240 14.27 46.78 5.09
CA PRO A 240 15.27 46.73 6.15
C PRO A 240 14.59 46.92 7.51
N VAL A 241 15.09 46.20 8.52
CA VAL A 241 14.60 46.31 9.90
C VAL A 241 15.27 47.52 10.54
N THR A 242 14.65 48.69 10.41
CA THR A 242 15.00 49.92 11.12
C THR A 242 14.07 50.11 12.30
N ALA A 243 14.40 51.03 13.23
CA ALA A 243 13.56 51.29 14.39
C ALA A 243 12.13 51.71 14.01
N ASP A 244 12.00 52.52 12.95
CA ASP A 244 10.72 52.99 12.45
C ASP A 244 9.90 51.85 11.81
N SER A 245 10.53 51.02 10.96
CA SER A 245 9.83 49.89 10.32
C SER A 245 9.42 48.82 11.34
N PHE A 246 10.22 48.61 12.38
CA PHE A 246 9.87 47.72 13.49
C PHE A 246 8.72 48.26 14.35
N ALA A 247 8.67 49.57 14.61
CA ALA A 247 7.58 50.19 15.35
C ALA A 247 6.25 50.07 14.61
N GLU A 248 6.25 50.27 13.29
CA GLU A 248 5.08 50.04 12.43
C GLU A 248 4.66 48.56 12.43
N TRP A 249 5.61 47.64 12.26
CA TRP A 249 5.36 46.21 12.35
C TRP A 249 4.76 45.80 13.70
N LYS A 250 5.32 46.31 14.81
CA LYS A 250 4.86 45.98 16.17
C LYS A 250 3.45 46.49 16.41
N LYS A 251 3.11 47.70 15.95
CA LYS A 251 1.74 48.22 16.00
C LYS A 251 0.78 47.33 15.21
N ASN A 252 1.15 46.96 13.98
CA ASN A 252 0.33 46.06 13.16
C ASN A 252 0.17 44.68 13.80
N ARG A 253 1.22 44.13 14.41
CA ARG A 253 1.19 42.82 15.06
C ARG A 253 0.33 42.82 16.33
N MET A 254 0.41 43.88 17.14
CA MET A 254 -0.48 44.05 18.30
C MET A 254 -1.93 44.20 17.85
N ASN A 255 -2.21 45.06 16.86
CA ASN A 255 -3.56 45.22 16.32
C ASN A 255 -4.12 43.91 15.75
N GLN A 256 -3.30 43.10 15.07
CA GLN A 256 -3.72 41.76 14.60
C GLN A 256 -4.06 40.83 15.77
N LYS A 257 -3.21 40.82 16.81
CA LYS A 257 -3.44 39.98 17.99
C LYS A 257 -4.72 40.39 18.72
N ASP A 258 -4.94 41.69 18.88
CA ASP A 258 -6.13 42.22 19.53
C ASP A 258 -7.39 41.93 18.70
N ALA A 259 -7.32 42.07 17.37
CA ALA A 259 -8.41 41.71 16.46
C ALA A 259 -8.73 40.20 16.49
N GLU A 260 -7.71 39.34 16.57
CA GLU A 260 -7.89 37.88 16.73
C GLU A 260 -8.52 37.54 18.09
N ALA A 261 -8.05 38.16 19.17
CA ALA A 261 -8.62 38.00 20.50
C ALA A 261 -10.08 38.48 20.56
N ASP A 262 -10.41 39.61 19.94
CA ASP A 262 -11.77 40.12 19.83
C ASP A 262 -12.66 39.21 19.00
N LEU A 263 -12.13 38.61 17.93
CA LEU A 263 -12.86 37.63 17.13
C LEU A 263 -13.16 36.38 17.96
N ILE A 264 -12.17 35.83 18.67
CA ILE A 264 -12.35 34.68 19.57
C ILE A 264 -13.36 35.01 20.68
N ARG A 265 -13.30 36.21 21.26
CA ARG A 265 -14.26 36.63 22.28
C ARG A 265 -15.68 36.73 21.70
N LYS A 266 -15.84 37.30 20.50
CA LYS A 266 -17.14 37.39 19.82
C LYS A 266 -17.69 36.02 19.44
N THR A 267 -16.87 35.10 18.96
CA THR A 267 -17.31 33.73 18.64
C THR A 267 -17.72 32.99 19.91
N LYS A 268 -16.94 33.09 21.00
CA LYS A 268 -17.30 32.54 22.32
C LYS A 268 -18.59 33.13 22.86
N GLN A 269 -18.79 34.44 22.72
CA GLN A 269 -20.04 35.10 23.13
C GLN A 269 -21.23 34.63 22.29
N ALA A 270 -21.06 34.49 20.97
CA ALA A 270 -22.09 33.95 20.09
C ALA A 270 -22.45 32.49 20.45
N THR A 271 -21.46 31.63 20.71
CA THR A 271 -21.71 30.24 21.15
C THR A 271 -22.39 30.18 22.51
N ALA A 272 -22.00 31.05 23.46
CA ALA A 272 -22.66 31.16 24.76
C ALA A 272 -24.12 31.62 24.62
N SER A 273 -24.37 32.65 23.81
CA SER A 273 -25.74 33.15 23.54
C SER A 273 -26.63 32.11 22.84
N ALA A 274 -26.04 31.20 22.06
CA ALA A 274 -26.73 30.08 21.44
C ALA A 274 -26.94 28.88 22.40
N GLY A 275 -26.60 29.04 23.69
CA GLY A 275 -26.77 28.00 24.72
C GLY A 275 -25.77 26.84 24.61
N ARG A 276 -24.71 26.96 23.80
CA ARG A 276 -23.70 25.91 23.61
C ARG A 276 -22.48 26.19 24.48
N THR A 277 -22.35 25.44 25.57
CA THR A 277 -21.28 25.58 26.58
C THR A 277 -20.11 24.62 26.39
N THR A 278 -20.25 23.62 25.51
CA THR A 278 -19.22 22.62 25.24
C THR A 278 -17.97 23.24 24.62
N GLY A 279 -16.84 23.17 25.33
CA GLY A 279 -15.53 23.67 24.88
C GLY A 279 -15.18 25.08 25.35
N MET A 280 -16.02 25.71 26.18
CA MET A 280 -15.70 26.97 26.85
C MET A 280 -14.92 26.68 28.15
N SER A 281 -13.97 27.55 28.51
CA SER A 281 -13.31 27.43 29.81
C SER A 281 -14.28 27.84 30.92
N GLY A 282 -14.08 27.35 32.15
CA GLY A 282 -14.89 27.78 33.30
C GLY A 282 -14.92 29.30 33.46
N ARG A 283 -13.77 29.97 33.28
CA ARG A 283 -13.68 31.43 33.27
C ARG A 283 -14.53 32.08 32.18
N ASP A 284 -14.52 31.54 30.97
CA ASP A 284 -15.37 32.05 29.87
C ASP A 284 -16.85 31.91 30.22
N LEU A 285 -17.24 30.83 30.91
CA LEU A 285 -18.63 30.57 31.31
C LEU A 285 -19.13 31.60 32.34
N PHE A 286 -18.28 31.94 33.33
CA PHE A 286 -18.57 32.98 34.33
C PHE A 286 -18.59 34.40 33.73
N GLU A 287 -17.69 34.72 32.80
CA GLU A 287 -17.64 36.05 32.19
C GLU A 287 -18.75 36.29 31.15
N LEU A 288 -19.21 35.25 30.44
CA LEU A 288 -20.16 35.36 29.32
C LEU A 288 -21.60 34.99 29.65
N SER A 289 -21.84 34.20 30.70
CA SER A 289 -23.19 33.85 31.18
C SER A 289 -23.39 34.10 32.69
N PRO A 290 -23.25 35.34 33.21
CA PRO A 290 -23.46 35.64 34.63
C PRO A 290 -24.88 35.33 35.14
N LEU A 291 -25.88 35.32 34.25
CA LEU A 291 -27.30 35.10 34.59
C LEU A 291 -27.72 33.62 34.68
N HIS A 292 -26.85 32.67 34.31
CA HIS A 292 -27.16 31.23 34.48
C HIS A 292 -26.93 30.73 35.91
N TYR A 293 -26.32 31.57 36.75
CA TYR A 293 -25.99 31.30 38.15
C TYR A 293 -26.65 32.34 39.07
N GLU A 294 -27.80 32.90 38.67
CA GLU A 294 -28.68 33.54 39.65
C GLU A 294 -29.27 32.44 40.53
N ASP A 295 -28.92 32.54 41.81
CA ASP A 295 -29.24 31.63 42.90
C ASP A 295 -30.71 31.21 42.86
N SER A 296 -30.94 29.91 42.71
CA SER A 296 -32.11 29.31 43.34
C SER A 296 -31.79 29.37 44.83
N ASP A 297 -32.44 30.27 45.58
CA ASP A 297 -32.43 30.38 47.05
C ASP A 297 -32.79 29.04 47.75
N GLU A 298 -31.99 28.00 47.58
CA GLU A 298 -31.99 26.81 48.42
C GLU A 298 -30.88 27.02 49.45
N GLU A 299 -31.32 27.29 50.68
CA GLU A 299 -30.51 27.40 51.90
C GLU A 299 -29.54 26.21 52.01
N ASP A 300 -28.31 26.36 51.51
CA ASP A 300 -27.21 25.42 51.73
C ASP A 300 -26.63 25.69 53.13
N ASP A 301 -26.88 24.77 54.04
CA ASP A 301 -26.44 24.75 55.44
C ASP A 301 -24.98 24.28 55.59
N GLY A 302 -24.16 24.48 54.55
CA GLY A 302 -22.73 24.19 54.55
C GLY A 302 -21.90 25.32 55.17
N GLU A 303 -20.93 24.98 56.03
CA GLU A 303 -19.89 25.92 56.48
C GLU A 303 -19.18 26.55 55.27
N ASP A 304 -19.41 27.84 55.03
CA ASP A 304 -18.75 28.62 53.98
C ASP A 304 -17.22 28.52 54.15
N PHE A 305 -16.57 27.81 53.22
CA PHE A 305 -15.13 27.57 53.29
C PHE A 305 -14.41 28.87 52.94
N ASP A 306 -13.77 29.52 53.93
CA ASP A 306 -13.01 30.76 53.74
C ASP A 306 -11.75 30.52 52.87
N LEU A 307 -11.97 30.59 51.55
CA LEU A 307 -10.94 30.45 50.52
C LEU A 307 -9.86 31.53 50.62
N ALA A 308 -10.16 32.70 51.18
CA ALA A 308 -9.20 33.77 51.33
C ALA A 308 -8.17 33.43 52.41
N ARG A 309 -8.63 32.88 53.54
CA ARG A 309 -7.75 32.38 54.60
C ARG A 309 -6.88 31.22 54.09
N TYR A 310 -7.48 30.26 53.40
CA TYR A 310 -6.74 29.12 52.84
C TYR A 310 -5.69 29.55 51.79
N ARG A 311 -6.01 30.52 50.92
CA ARG A 311 -5.06 31.07 49.95
C ARG A 311 -3.87 31.74 50.64
N ARG A 312 -4.13 32.53 51.67
CA ARG A 312 -3.07 33.20 52.43
C ARG A 312 -2.17 32.19 53.14
N GLU A 313 -2.75 31.17 53.77
CA GLU A 313 -2.01 30.09 54.44
C GLU A 313 -1.12 29.32 53.46
N THR A 314 -1.62 29.00 52.27
CA THR A 314 -0.87 28.27 51.23
C THR A 314 0.23 29.12 50.58
N GLU A 315 -0.01 30.42 50.36
CA GLU A 315 1.03 31.35 49.89
C GLU A 315 2.14 31.53 50.93
N ASP A 316 1.77 31.72 52.20
CA ASP A 316 2.74 31.84 53.30
C ASP A 316 3.58 30.55 53.46
N GLU A 317 2.97 29.38 53.27
CA GLU A 317 3.67 28.09 53.31
C GLU A 317 4.62 27.92 52.13
N ARG A 318 4.20 28.32 50.91
CA ARG A 318 5.07 28.34 49.72
C ARG A 318 6.25 29.30 49.89
N ASP A 319 6.01 30.49 50.45
CA ASP A 319 7.05 31.48 50.72
C ASP A 319 8.02 30.99 51.79
N ARG A 320 7.54 30.28 52.82
CA ARG A 320 8.40 29.62 53.81
C ARG A 320 9.25 28.52 53.17
N ALA A 321 8.67 27.70 52.30
CA ALA A 321 9.39 26.65 51.58
C ALA A 321 10.45 27.21 50.63
N GLU A 322 10.14 28.28 49.89
CA GLU A 322 11.11 28.94 49.00
C GLU A 322 12.21 29.64 49.80
N LYS A 323 11.88 30.29 50.93
CA LYS A 323 12.90 30.86 51.84
C LYS A 323 13.82 29.77 52.41
N ALA A 324 13.27 28.64 52.86
CA ALA A 324 14.06 27.51 53.35
C ALA A 324 14.93 26.90 52.25
N ARG A 325 14.43 26.83 51.01
CA ARG A 325 15.20 26.42 49.83
C ARG A 325 16.33 27.40 49.52
N ILE A 326 16.07 28.70 49.53
CA ILE A 326 17.09 29.75 49.31
C ILE A 326 18.16 29.71 50.42
N GLU A 327 17.76 29.48 51.67
CA GLU A 327 18.66 29.33 52.80
C GLU A 327 19.52 28.05 52.66
N ALA A 328 18.93 26.93 52.25
CA ALA A 328 19.62 25.67 51.99
C ALA A 328 20.58 25.74 50.78
N LEU A 329 20.30 26.60 49.79
CA LEU A 329 21.22 26.92 48.68
C LEU A 329 22.32 27.93 49.07
N GLY A 330 22.39 28.37 50.34
CA GLY A 330 23.49 29.19 50.86
C GLY A 330 23.32 30.68 50.58
N GLY A 331 22.15 31.25 50.90
CA GLY A 331 21.80 32.67 50.72
C GLY A 331 22.87 33.68 51.13
N SER A 332 23.75 34.02 50.19
CA SER A 332 24.61 35.21 50.19
C SER A 332 24.04 36.21 49.17
N VAL A 333 22.97 36.91 49.53
CA VAL A 333 22.63 38.19 48.90
C VAL A 333 23.41 39.27 49.63
N ALA A 334 24.63 39.52 49.16
CA ALA A 334 25.42 40.66 49.61
C ALA A 334 24.64 41.96 49.33
N SER A 335 24.32 42.70 50.38
CA SER A 335 23.89 44.10 50.28
C SER A 335 25.01 44.91 49.62
N ILE A 336 24.82 45.26 48.35
CA ILE A 336 25.66 46.26 47.68
C ILE A 336 25.24 47.63 48.25
N HIS A 337 25.94 48.09 49.27
CA HIS A 337 25.92 49.49 49.66
C HIS A 337 26.69 50.28 48.60
N ILE A 338 25.98 51.06 47.80
CA ILE A 338 26.55 52.08 46.93
C ILE A 338 26.77 53.32 47.80
N THR A 339 28.03 53.67 48.04
CA THR A 339 28.46 55.00 48.50
C THR A 339 29.12 55.75 47.37
#